data_AF-A0A976JLC2-F1
#
_entry.id   AF-A0A976JLC2-F1
#
_cell.length_a   1.000
_cell.length_b   1.000
_cell.length_c   1.000
_cell.angle_alpha   90.00
_cell.angle_beta   90.00
_cell.angle_gamma   90.00
#
_symmetry.space_group_name_H-M   'P 1'
#
loop_
_entity.id
_entity.type
_entity.pdbx_description
1 polymer ?
#
loop_
_entity_poly.entity_id
_entity_poly.type
_entity_poly.pdbx_seq_one_letter_code
_entity_poly.pdbx_strand_id
1 'polypeptide(L)' 'MRNLITFFATRNMLTNVIFFGMIMLGVFSWMNIGKEEMPEFESNWIRVTTVYPGAPAEDVELFVTKPLED' A
#
# COMPACT_ATOMS: atom_id res chain seq x y z
N MET A 1 36.22 3.16 -9.40
CA MET A 1 35.80 2.99 -7.98
C MET A 1 36.77 3.63 -7.00
N ARG A 2 38.09 3.35 -7.08
CA ARG A 2 39.10 3.98 -6.21
C ARG A 2 39.03 5.51 -6.15
N ASN A 3 38.84 6.18 -7.29
CA ASN A 3 38.77 7.65 -7.37
C ASN A 3 37.58 8.25 -6.61
N LEU A 4 36.47 7.50 -6.49
CA LEU A 4 35.27 7.96 -5.80
C LEU A 4 35.48 7.86 -4.28
N ILE A 5 36.06 6.74 -3.83
CA ILE A 5 36.40 6.50 -2.43
C ILE A 5 37.45 7.51 -1.95
N THR A 6 38.50 7.78 -2.74
CA THR A 6 39.52 8.76 -2.37
C THR A 6 38.99 10.19 -2.35
N PHE A 7 38.03 10.54 -3.21
CA PHE A 7 37.38 11.86 -3.20
C PHE A 7 36.61 12.12 -1.89
N PHE A 8 35.79 11.17 -1.44
CA PHE A 8 35.05 11.31 -0.17
C PHE A 8 35.97 11.17 1.06
N ALA A 9 37.03 10.36 1.00
CA ALA A 9 37.98 10.19 2.09
C ALA A 9 38.94 11.38 2.29
N THR A 10 39.21 12.16 1.24
CA THR A 10 40.08 13.35 1.33
C THR A 10 39.33 14.62 1.71
N ARG A 11 38.03 14.71 1.38
CA ARG A 11 37.20 15.90 1.65
C ARG A 11 36.25 15.69 2.84
N ASN A 12 36.82 15.51 4.02
CA ASN A 12 36.09 15.21 5.25
C ASN A 12 34.97 16.23 5.59
N MET A 13 35.20 17.54 5.37
CA MET A 13 34.18 18.57 5.62
C MET A 13 32.94 18.37 4.74
N LEU A 14 33.15 18.11 3.45
CA LEU A 14 32.06 17.93 2.47
C LEU A 14 31.30 16.64 2.76
N THR A 15 32.02 15.56 3.06
CA THR A 15 31.44 14.27 3.47
C THR A 15 30.58 14.41 4.73
N ASN A 16 31.07 15.10 5.76
CA ASN A 16 30.32 15.32 7.00
C ASN A 16 29.05 16.15 6.77
N VAL A 17 29.14 17.23 5.97
CA VAL A 17 27.96 18.07 5.65
C VAL A 17 26.89 17.25 4.92
N ILE A 18 27.28 16.45 3.93
CA ILE A 18 26.34 15.56 3.22
C ILE A 18 25.73 14.53 4.19
N PHE A 19 26.55 13.96 5.07
CA PHE A 19 26.10 12.96 6.04
C PHE A 19 25.08 13.55 7.02
N PHE A 20 25.36 14.73 7.59
CA PHE A 20 24.39 15.43 8.45
C PHE A 20 23.14 15.85 7.69
N GLY A 21 23.28 16.29 6.43
CA GLY A 21 22.14 16.56 5.55
C GLY A 21 21.26 15.34 5.36
N MET A 22 21.84 14.17 5.10
CA MET A 22 21.12 12.91 4.99
C MET A 22 20.39 12.53 6.28
N ILE A 23 21.02 12.70 7.45
CA ILE A 23 20.37 12.44 8.73
C ILE A 23 19.17 13.36 8.91
N MET A 24 19.31 14.66 8.64
CA MET A 24 18.20 15.62 8.77
C MET A 24 17.04 15.28 7.82
N LEU A 25 17.34 14.92 6.57
CA LEU A 25 16.32 14.48 5.61
C LEU A 25 15.64 13.19 6.06
N GLY A 26 16.39 12.26 6.64
CA GLY A 26 15.85 11.02 7.21
C GLY A 26 14.88 11.28 8.36
N VAL A 27 15.26 12.15 9.30
CA VAL A 27 14.39 12.56 10.42
C VAL A 27 13.15 13.28 9.91
N PHE A 28 13.30 14.21 8.97
CA PHE A 28 12.17 14.91 8.38
C PHE A 28 11.21 13.92 7.70
N SER A 29 11.72 13.00 6.89
CA SER A 29 10.91 11.95 6.26
C SER A 29 10.17 11.10 7.29
N TRP A 30 10.86 10.67 8.34
CA TRP A 30 10.27 9.87 9.43
C TRP A 30 9.08 10.57 10.11
N MET A 31 9.15 11.89 10.29
CA MET A 31 8.06 12.67 10.88
C MET A 31 6.88 12.89 9.93
N ASN A 32 7.11 12.82 8.62
CA ASN A 32 6.07 13.06 7.61
C ASN A 32 5.41 11.77 7.09
N ILE A 33 6.01 10.61 7.33
CA ILE A 33 5.40 9.33 6.96
C ILE A 33 4.13 9.14 7.81
N GLY A 34 2.99 9.16 7.14
CA GLY A 34 1.70 8.80 7.73
C GLY A 34 1.72 7.34 8.19
N LYS A 35 1.24 7.10 9.41
CA LYS A 35 1.03 5.74 9.92
C LYS A 35 -0.44 5.42 9.75
N GLU A 36 -0.74 4.37 9.01
CA GLU A 36 -2.09 3.82 8.91
C GLU A 36 -2.19 2.60 9.82
N GLU A 37 -3.05 2.66 10.84
CA GLU A 37 -3.29 1.52 11.75
C GLU A 37 -4.09 0.41 11.07
N MET A 38 -4.96 0.79 10.13
CA MET A 38 -5.75 -0.11 9.30
C MET A 38 -5.52 0.28 7.84
N PRO A 39 -4.55 -0.34 7.14
CA PRO A 39 -4.40 -0.10 5.72
C PRO A 39 -5.66 -0.59 5.01
N GLU A 40 -6.21 0.24 4.13
CA GLU A 40 -7.28 -0.18 3.24
C GLU A 40 -6.71 -1.22 2.27
N PHE A 41 -7.21 -2.46 2.37
CA PHE A 41 -6.89 -3.49 1.40
C PHE A 41 -8.00 -3.53 0.36
N GLU A 42 -7.61 -3.45 -0.90
CA GLU A 42 -8.53 -3.69 -2.02
C GLU A 42 -9.03 -5.14 -1.93
N SER A 43 -10.30 -5.30 -1.56
CA SER A 43 -10.96 -6.61 -1.56
C SER A 43 -11.25 -7.05 -2.98
N ASN A 44 -10.64 -8.15 -3.41
CA ASN A 44 -10.96 -8.76 -4.71
C ASN A 44 -12.21 -9.65 -4.65
N TRP A 45 -13.28 -9.17 -4.02
CA TRP A 45 -14.58 -9.84 -4.03
C TRP A 45 -15.69 -8.81 -4.14
N ILE A 46 -16.73 -9.16 -4.88
CA ILE A 46 -17.92 -8.34 -5.10
C ILE A 46 -19.11 -9.08 -4.52
N ARG A 47 -19.98 -8.38 -3.80
CA ARG A 47 -21.24 -8.93 -3.28
C ARG A 47 -22.39 -8.43 -4.14
N VAL A 48 -23.11 -9.36 -4.74
CA VAL A 48 -24.35 -9.09 -5.47
C VAL A 48 -25.51 -9.54 -4.59
N THR A 49 -26.47 -8.65 -4.36
CA THR A 49 -27.67 -8.93 -3.56
C THR A 49 -28.90 -8.76 -4.43
N THR A 50 -29.69 -9.83 -4.55
CA THR A 50 -30.96 -9.83 -5.29
C THR A 50 -32.09 -10.24 -4.37
N VAL A 51 -33.18 -9.46 -4.36
CA VAL A 51 -34.34 -9.72 -3.50
C VAL A 51 -35.51 -10.17 -4.36
N TYR A 52 -36.02 -11.38 -4.10
CA TYR A 52 -37.22 -11.90 -4.75
C TYR A 52 -38.29 -12.25 -3.71
N PRO A 53 -39.16 -11.29 -3.34
CA PRO A 53 -40.12 -11.46 -2.25
C PRO A 53 -41.27 -12.38 -2.68
N GLY A 54 -41.68 -13.26 -1.76
CA GLY A 54 -42.83 -14.15 -1.95
C GLY A 54 -42.51 -15.47 -2.68
N ALA A 55 -41.28 -15.67 -3.13
CA ALA A 55 -40.81 -16.95 -3.67
C ALA A 55 -40.23 -17.85 -2.56
N PRO A 56 -40.43 -19.18 -2.62
CA PRO A 56 -39.75 -20.12 -1.75
C PRO A 56 -38.23 -20.13 -2.06
N ALA A 57 -37.43 -20.55 -1.08
CA ALA A 57 -35.97 -20.56 -1.22
C ALA A 57 -35.47 -21.36 -2.45
N GLU A 58 -36.16 -22.46 -2.78
CA GLU A 58 -35.84 -23.31 -3.93
C GLU A 58 -36.02 -22.59 -5.27
N ASP A 59 -37.10 -21.82 -5.42
CA ASP A 59 -37.34 -21.01 -6.62
C ASP A 59 -36.33 -19.87 -6.74
N VAL A 60 -35.93 -19.25 -5.62
CA VAL A 60 -34.90 -18.20 -5.62
C VAL A 60 -33.55 -18.77 -6.07
N GLU A 61 -33.18 -19.96 -5.63
CA GLU A 61 -31.94 -20.61 -6.07
C GLU A 61 -31.97 -20.91 -7.58
N LEU A 62 -33.05 -21.55 -8.06
CA LEU A 62 -33.17 -22.02 -9.43
C LEU A 62 -33.29 -20.87 -10.44
N PHE A 63 -34.08 -19.84 -10.12
CA PHE A 63 -34.41 -18.77 -11.07
C PHE A 63 -33.58 -17.50 -10.88
N VAL A 64 -32.93 -17.31 -9.73
CA VAL A 64 -32.14 -16.09 -9.45
C VAL A 64 -30.68 -16.42 -9.22
N THR A 65 -30.34 -17.29 -8.28
CA THR A 65 -28.94 -17.55 -7.91
C THR A 65 -28.17 -18.28 -9.01
N LYS A 66 -28.67 -19.41 -9.52
CA LYS A 66 -27.95 -20.19 -10.56
C LYS A 66 -27.65 -19.39 -11.83
N PRO A 67 -28.60 -18.64 -12.42
CA PRO A 67 -28.31 -17.81 -13.59
C PRO A 67 -27.33 -16.66 -13.34
N LEU A 68 -27.08 -16.29 -12.07
CA LEU A 68 -26.07 -15.29 -11.69
C LEU A 68 -24.69 -15.89 -11.43
N GLU A 69 -24.62 -17.21 -11.17
CA GLU A 69 -23.37 -17.94 -10.93
C GLU A 69 -22.75 -18.50 -12.22
N ASP A 70 -23.58 -18.92 -13.18
CA ASP A 70 -23.18 -19.46 -14.50
C ASP A 70 -22.87 -18.36 -15.54
#